data_AF-A0A9E6CQR9-F1
#
_entry.id   AF-A0A9E6CQR9-F1
#
_cell.length_a   1.000
_cell.length_b   1.000
_cell.length_c   1.000
_cell.angle_alpha   90.00
_cell.angle_beta   90.00
_cell.angle_gamma   90.00
#
_symmetry.space_group_name_H-M   'P 1'
#
loop_
_entity.id
_entity.type
_entity.pdbx_description
1 polymer ?
#
loop_
_entity_poly.entity_id
_entity_poly.type
_entity_poly.pdbx_seq_one_letter_code
_entity_poly.pdbx_strand_id
1 'polypeptide(L)' 'MKEIVLILGGCRSGKSRYALELASQVADKNNIFIATLVPGDDEMKARVQRHQKERDLHCKTFEAPIRLPEAVYDHG' A
#
# COMPACT_ATOMS: atom_id res chain seq x y z
N MET A 1 12.26 -12.46 14.12
CA MET A 1 12.35 -12.99 12.74
C MET A 1 11.45 -12.10 11.88
N LYS A 2 11.86 -11.63 10.69
CA LYS A 2 11.00 -10.84 9.80
C LYS A 2 10.13 -11.82 8.99
N GLU A 3 8.81 -11.64 9.02
CA GLU A 3 7.86 -12.45 8.24
C GLU A 3 7.56 -11.76 6.91
N ILE A 4 7.46 -12.53 5.82
CA ILE A 4 7.10 -12.03 4.50
C ILE A 4 5.83 -12.76 4.05
N VAL A 5 4.78 -11.99 3.75
CA VAL A 5 3.48 -12.53 3.31
C VAL A 5 3.23 -12.10 1.86
N LEU A 6 2.93 -13.07 0.99
CA LEU A 6 2.54 -12.82 -0.40
C LEU A 6 1.02 -12.96 -0.56
N ILE A 7 0.35 -11.88 -0.95
CA ILE A 7 -1.11 -11.85 -1.16
C ILE A 7 -1.40 -11.79 -2.66
N LEU A 8 -2.14 -12.78 -3.17
CA LEU A 8 -2.49 -12.93 -4.59
C LEU A 8 -4.01 -12.82 -4.80
N GLY A 9 -4.44 -12.65 -6.06
CA GLY A 9 -5.86 -12.54 -6.43
C GLY A 9 -6.12 -11.61 -7.61
N GLY A 10 -7.32 -11.70 -8.20
CA GLY A 10 -7.72 -10.93 -9.39
C GLY A 10 -7.91 -9.42 -9.17
N CYS A 11 -8.13 -8.68 -10.24
CA CYS A 11 -8.45 -7.24 -10.16
C CYS A 11 -9.67 -7.00 -9.25
N ARG A 12 -9.58 -6.00 -8.37
CA ARG A 12 -10.65 -5.60 -7.43
C ARG A 12 -11.08 -6.67 -6.42
N SER A 13 -10.30 -7.73 -6.22
CA SER A 13 -10.59 -8.79 -5.22
C SER A 13 -10.33 -8.41 -3.76
N GLY A 14 -10.06 -7.13 -3.46
CA GLY A 14 -9.85 -6.67 -2.07
C GLY A 14 -8.44 -6.91 -1.49
N LYS A 15 -7.45 -7.35 -2.27
CA LYS A 15 -6.09 -7.66 -1.77
C LYS A 15 -5.47 -6.57 -0.90
N SER A 16 -5.49 -5.32 -1.37
CA SER A 16 -4.88 -4.20 -0.66
C SER A 16 -5.59 -3.92 0.66
N ARG A 17 -6.91 -4.12 0.72
CA ARG A 17 -7.69 -3.99 1.96
C ARG A 17 -7.29 -5.08 2.95
N TYR A 18 -7.25 -6.34 2.51
CA TYR A 18 -6.82 -7.46 3.36
C TYR A 18 -5.39 -7.27 3.88
N ALA A 19 -4.46 -6.79 3.04
CA ALA A 19 -3.09 -6.49 3.43
C ALA A 19 -3.01 -5.41 4.53
N LEU A 20 -3.83 -4.35 4.41
CA LEU A 20 -3.91 -3.29 5.42
C LEU A 20 -4.50 -3.80 6.74
N GLU A 21 -5.56 -4.60 6.68
CA GLU A 21 -6.17 -5.23 7.85
C GLU A 21 -5.16 -6.15 8.56
N LEU A 22 -4.41 -6.97 7.82
CA LEU A 22 -3.35 -7.80 8.38
C LEU A 22 -2.24 -6.96 9.02
N ALA A 23 -1.78 -5.90 8.34
CA ALA A 23 -0.76 -5.00 8.89
C ALA A 23 -1.23 -4.30 10.17
N SER A 24 -2.50 -3.90 10.25
CA SER A 24 -3.08 -3.26 11.42
C SER A 24 -3.13 -4.16 12.65
N GLN A 25 -3.17 -5.49 12.47
CA GLN A 25 -3.11 -6.45 13.58
C GLN A 25 -1.70 -6.61 14.15
N VAL A 26 -0.67 -6.24 13.39
CA VAL A 26 0.74 -6.39 13.78
C VAL A 26 1.26 -5.11 14.46
N ALA A 27 0.85 -3.93 13.99
CA ALA A 27 1.25 -2.66 14.57
C ALA A 27 0.19 -1.57 14.37
N ASP A 28 -0.05 -0.76 15.42
CA ASP A 28 -1.14 0.22 15.43
C ASP A 28 -0.84 1.55 14.71
N LYS A 29 0.43 1.98 14.59
CA LYS A 29 0.73 3.38 14.16
C LYS A 29 1.94 3.60 13.24
N ASN A 30 2.71 2.56 12.92
CA ASN A 30 3.92 2.70 12.09
C ASN A 30 3.84 1.90 10.78
N ASN A 31 2.62 1.59 10.32
CA ASN A 31 2.45 0.89 9.06
C ASN A 31 2.80 1.80 7.90
N ILE A 32 3.54 1.24 6.94
CA ILE A 32 3.99 1.93 5.75
C ILE A 32 3.40 1.25 4.53
N PHE A 33 2.83 2.05 3.64
CA PHE A 33 2.32 1.57 2.36
C PHE A 33 3.18 2.15 1.24
N ILE A 34 3.85 1.29 0.49
CA ILE A 34 4.60 1.69 -0.71
C ILE A 34 3.73 1.43 -1.95
N ALA A 35 3.32 2.49 -2.61
CA ALA A 35 2.50 2.44 -3.82
C ALA A 35 3.36 2.46 -5.07
N THR A 36 3.25 1.42 -5.90
CA THR A 36 4.02 1.27 -7.15
C THR A 36 3.22 1.63 -8.41
N LEU A 37 1.91 1.86 -8.29
CA LEU A 37 1.02 2.16 -9.41
C LEU A 37 1.14 3.62 -9.85
N VAL A 38 1.33 3.85 -11.15
CA VAL A 38 1.18 5.17 -11.79
C VAL A 38 -0.18 5.25 -12.46
N PRO A 39 -1.07 6.20 -12.08
CA PRO A 39 -2.37 6.35 -12.71
C PRO A 39 -2.27 6.74 -14.18
N GLY A 40 -2.89 5.96 -15.08
CA GLY A 40 -2.86 6.23 -16.52
C GLY A 40 -3.97 7.17 -17.02
N ASP A 41 -5.10 7.22 -16.33
CA ASP A 41 -6.29 8.01 -16.69
C ASP A 41 -6.89 8.71 -15.46
N ASP A 42 -7.85 9.60 -15.69
CA ASP A 42 -8.46 10.41 -14.63
C ASP A 42 -9.37 9.60 -13.69
N GLU A 43 -9.98 8.52 -14.19
CA GLU A 43 -10.74 7.59 -13.33
C GLU A 43 -9.80 6.92 -12.31
N MET A 44 -8.65 6.45 -12.78
CA MET A 44 -7.62 5.82 -11.97
C MET A 44 -7.01 6.80 -10.97
N LYS A 45 -6.76 8.05 -11.38
CA LYS A 45 -6.30 9.11 -10.45
C LYS A 45 -7.31 9.33 -9.33
N ALA A 46 -8.58 9.51 -9.65
CA ALA A 46 -9.64 9.70 -8.65
C ALA A 46 -9.73 8.50 -7.70
N ARG A 47 -9.59 7.28 -8.23
CA ARG A 47 -9.57 6.05 -7.41
C ARG A 47 -8.34 5.98 -6.50
N VAL A 48 -7.15 6.33 -6.98
CA VAL A 48 -5.93 6.36 -6.17
C VAL A 48 -6.04 7.39 -5.05
N GLN A 49 -6.55 8.59 -5.33
CA GLN A 49 -6.79 9.62 -4.33
C GLN A 49 -7.76 9.16 -3.24
N ARG A 50 -8.86 8.51 -3.62
CA ARG A 50 -9.80 7.93 -2.65
C ARG A 50 -9.10 6.90 -1.75
N HIS A 51 -8.34 5.99 -2.36
CA HIS A 51 -7.60 4.98 -1.60
C HIS A 51 -6.48 5.58 -0.74
N GLN A 52 -5.82 6.65 -1.16
CA GLN A 52 -4.83 7.36 -0.31
C GLN A 52 -5.50 7.91 0.94
N LYS A 53 -6.65 8.60 0.79
CA LYS A 53 -7.43 9.11 1.95
C LYS A 53 -7.87 8.00 2.90
N GLU A 54 -8.32 6.86 2.37
CA GLU A 54 -8.68 5.68 3.19
C GLU A 54 -7.46 5.12 3.94
N ARG A 55 -6.28 5.12 3.31
CA ARG A 55 -5.03 4.61 3.87
C ARG A 55 -4.40 5.53 4.91
N ASP A 56 -4.43 6.84 4.71
CA ASP A 56 -3.78 7.83 5.58
C ASP A 56 -4.33 7.82 7.02
N LEU A 57 -5.49 7.22 7.24
CA LEU A 57 -6.04 6.95 8.57
C LEU A 57 -5.30 5.84 9.34
N HIS A 58 -4.61 4.95 8.63
CA HIS A 58 -4.06 3.70 9.15
C HIS A 58 -2.56 3.52 8.87
N CYS A 59 -2.03 4.13 7.81
CA CYS A 59 -0.63 3.99 7.41
C CYS A 59 -0.13 5.22 6.66
N LYS A 60 1.20 5.41 6.67
CA LYS A 60 1.85 6.44 5.85
C LYS A 60 2.08 5.89 4.44
N THR A 61 1.58 6.59 3.43
CA THR A 61 1.76 6.21 2.03
C THR A 61 3.00 6.89 1.43
N PHE A 62 3.85 6.12 0.75
CA PHE A 62 4.94 6.61 -0.11
C PHE A 62 4.77 6.08 -1.53
N GLU A 63 5.01 6.91 -2.53
CA GLU A 63 4.96 6.51 -3.93
C GLU A 63 6.36 6.12 -4.42
N ALA A 64 6.50 4.89 -4.93
CA ALA A 64 7.73 4.38 -5.51
C ALA A 64 7.40 3.54 -6.75
N PRO A 65 7.07 4.17 -7.89
CA PRO A 65 6.70 3.46 -9.12
C PRO A 65 7.85 2.63 -9.69
N ILE A 66 9.08 3.03 -9.38
CA ILE A 66 10.34 2.35 -9.69
C ILE A 66 11.23 2.40 -8.45
N ARG A 67 12.32 1.60 -8.42
CA ARG A 67 13.29 1.59 -7.31
C ARG A 67 12.65 1.21 -5.95
N LEU A 68 11.87 0.13 -5.98
CA LEU A 68 11.20 -0.41 -4.80
C LEU A 68 12.18 -0.84 -3.68
N PRO A 69 13.34 -1.49 -3.98
CA PRO A 69 14.29 -1.85 -2.93
C PRO A 69 14.76 -0.65 -2.11
N GLU A 70 15.08 0.47 -2.77
CA GLU A 70 15.50 1.71 -2.13
C GLU A 70 14.38 2.30 -1.28
N ALA A 71 13.15 2.36 -1.80
CA ALA A 71 12.00 2.85 -1.05
C ALA A 71 11.71 2.01 0.22
N VAL A 72 11.93 0.69 0.16
CA VAL A 72 11.81 -0.19 1.33
C VAL A 72 12.92 0.11 2.34
N TYR A 73 14.13 0.41 1.90
CA TYR A 73 15.27 0.72 2.77
C TYR A 73 15.15 2.09 3.44
N ASP A 74 14.68 3.10 2.70
CA ASP A 74 14.57 4.49 3.18
C ASP A 74 13.40 4.72 4.13
N HIS A 75 12.41 3.82 4.12
CA HIS A 75 11.17 4.01 4.86
C HIS A 75 10.82 2.87 5.82
N GLY A 76 11.18 1.62 5.55
CA GLY A 76 10.81 0.44 6.35
C GLY A 76 11.72 0.16 7.55
#